data_AF-A0A1G5ERD1-F1
#
_entry.id   AF-A0A1G5ERD1-F1
#
_cell.length_a   1.000
_cell.length_b   1.000
_cell.length_c   1.000
_cell.angle_alpha   90.00
_cell.angle_beta   90.00
_cell.angle_gamma   90.00
#
_symmetry.space_group_name_H-M   'P 1'
#
loop_
_entity.id
_entity.type
_entity.pdbx_description
1 polymer ?
#
loop_
_entity_poly.entity_id
_entity_poly.type
_entity_poly.pdbx_seq_one_letter_code
_entity_poly.pdbx_strand_id
1 'polypeptide(L)'
;MKSEGPIFDINEFIKVVGIKREKKDTCEFEVCEKAMESYQKYPCYAKGWRPVQFQGSVFNYFHCTEEERKSFKAKKYLGAHLLVNNKSKIALTADILTSIRSPKNIILKSCNGKELQDLQPYLKTFTYVYYWCGNMMPVICNWRGKSDEGIHKIMTLYKDIIDNDYYKKMIDGEITGQTVKPTKLLPTWRKKNWNEWETFVSENFLFDYVDKSYKPRTDIPLFCIENRKEWLITNTKLIIQRSYRIKEKKPDELTEEDEECIKAIMDFVSSQFR
;
A
#
# COMPACT_ATOMS: atom_id res chain seq x y z
N MET A 1 35.58 -14.46 -19.57
CA MET A 1 34.43 -13.66 -20.02
C MET A 1 33.55 -13.40 -18.81
N LYS A 2 33.47 -12.16 -18.31
CA LYS A 2 32.43 -11.78 -17.35
C LYS A 2 31.12 -11.75 -18.13
N SER A 3 30.14 -12.54 -17.73
CA SER A 3 28.79 -12.46 -18.31
C SER A 3 28.25 -11.07 -18.01
N GLU A 4 27.99 -10.27 -19.05
CA GLU A 4 27.15 -9.08 -18.94
C GLU A 4 25.75 -9.58 -18.57
N GLY A 5 25.47 -9.62 -17.27
CA GLY A 5 24.12 -9.82 -16.76
C GLY A 5 23.20 -8.75 -17.32
N PRO A 6 21.88 -9.01 -17.41
CA PRO A 6 20.94 -8.05 -17.95
C PRO A 6 21.04 -6.72 -17.16
N ILE A 7 21.41 -5.65 -17.86
CA ILE A 7 21.44 -4.30 -17.30
C ILE A 7 20.02 -3.98 -16.80
N PHE A 8 19.91 -3.65 -15.51
CA PHE A 8 18.64 -3.28 -14.90
C PHE A 8 18.05 -2.02 -15.59
N ASP A 9 16.94 -2.19 -16.32
CA ASP A 9 16.26 -1.08 -17.00
C ASP A 9 15.34 -0.32 -16.03
N ILE A 10 15.81 0.85 -15.59
CA ILE A 10 15.09 1.74 -14.68
C ILE A 10 13.80 2.28 -15.30
N ASN A 11 13.76 2.54 -16.61
CA ASN A 11 12.59 3.10 -17.25
C ASN A 11 11.46 2.06 -17.36
N GLU A 12 11.80 0.83 -17.73
CA GLU A 12 10.82 -0.26 -17.74
C GLU A 12 10.36 -0.59 -16.30
N PHE A 13 11.26 -0.54 -15.32
CA PHE A 13 10.89 -0.64 -13.91
C PHE A 13 9.79 0.37 -13.52
N ILE A 14 10.04 1.67 -13.76
CA ILE A 14 9.10 2.75 -13.40
C ILE A 14 7.75 2.59 -14.09
N LYS A 15 7.76 2.19 -15.37
CA LYS A 15 6.54 1.93 -16.15
C LYS A 15 5.70 0.80 -15.54
N VAL A 16 6.33 -0.25 -15.01
CA VAL A 16 5.65 -1.40 -14.41
C VAL A 16 5.11 -1.12 -13.01
N VAL A 17 5.83 -0.33 -12.20
CA VAL A 17 5.45 -0.09 -10.79
C VAL A 17 4.57 1.16 -10.61
N GLY A 18 4.65 2.13 -11.52
CA GLY A 18 3.87 3.36 -11.43
C GLY A 18 2.38 3.13 -11.68
N ILE A 19 1.53 3.55 -10.74
CA ILE A 19 0.08 3.56 -10.89
C ILE A 19 -0.35 4.92 -11.42
N LYS A 20 -0.89 4.93 -12.63
CA LYS A 20 -1.40 6.14 -13.30
C LYS A 20 -2.88 5.99 -13.58
N ARG A 21 -3.67 6.97 -13.15
CA ARG A 21 -5.07 7.10 -13.55
C ARG A 21 -5.18 7.25 -15.06
N GLU A 22 -6.15 6.54 -15.62
CA GLU A 22 -6.56 6.67 -17.00
C GLU A 22 -7.53 7.84 -17.15
N LYS A 23 -7.67 8.38 -18.37
CA LYS A 23 -8.58 9.52 -18.63
C LYS A 23 -10.03 9.23 -18.23
N LYS A 24 -10.44 7.96 -18.26
CA LYS A 24 -11.77 7.49 -17.88
C LYS A 24 -11.96 7.32 -16.36
N ASP A 25 -10.89 7.30 -15.58
CA ASP A 25 -10.98 7.08 -14.14
C ASP A 25 -11.48 8.36 -13.48
N THR A 26 -12.66 8.30 -12.86
CA THR A 26 -13.15 9.41 -12.01
C THR A 26 -12.86 9.17 -10.52
N CYS A 27 -12.20 8.06 -10.19
CA CYS A 27 -11.98 7.59 -8.84
C CYS A 27 -10.60 7.94 -8.27
N GLU A 28 -10.40 7.69 -6.97
CA GLU A 28 -9.08 7.82 -6.32
C GLU A 28 -8.10 6.77 -6.87
N PHE A 29 -6.78 7.03 -6.77
CA PHE A 29 -5.76 6.15 -7.34
C PHE A 29 -5.79 4.75 -6.72
N GLU A 30 -6.12 4.69 -5.45
CA GLU A 30 -6.22 3.49 -4.64
C GLU A 30 -7.28 2.55 -5.23
N VAL A 31 -8.44 3.07 -5.62
CA VAL A 31 -9.56 2.26 -6.10
C VAL A 31 -9.59 2.07 -7.62
N CYS A 32 -8.53 2.47 -8.34
CA CYS A 32 -8.46 2.28 -9.79
C CYS A 32 -8.21 0.80 -10.18
N GLU A 33 -8.49 0.45 -11.44
CA GLU A 33 -8.24 -0.90 -11.97
C GLU A 33 -6.77 -1.31 -11.80
N LYS A 34 -5.83 -0.43 -12.16
CA LYS A 34 -4.39 -0.69 -12.07
C LYS A 34 -3.89 -0.96 -10.66
N ALA A 35 -4.48 -0.31 -9.65
CA ALA A 35 -4.13 -0.57 -8.25
C ALA A 35 -4.55 -2.00 -7.87
N MET A 36 -5.75 -2.44 -8.27
CA MET A 36 -6.23 -3.81 -8.05
C MET A 36 -5.42 -4.85 -8.84
N GLU A 37 -5.08 -4.57 -10.10
CA GLU A 37 -4.20 -5.42 -10.92
C GLU A 37 -2.81 -5.55 -10.30
N SER A 38 -2.31 -4.49 -9.67
CA SER A 38 -1.02 -4.55 -8.98
C SER A 38 -1.01 -5.55 -7.82
N TYR A 39 -2.17 -5.81 -7.20
CA TYR A 39 -2.30 -6.80 -6.13
C TYR A 39 -2.18 -8.23 -6.63
N GLN A 40 -2.51 -8.52 -7.89
CA GLN A 40 -2.31 -9.85 -8.46
C GLN A 40 -0.82 -10.23 -8.58
N LYS A 41 0.10 -9.27 -8.39
CA LYS A 41 1.55 -9.52 -8.29
C LYS A 41 1.95 -10.13 -6.93
N TYR A 42 1.05 -10.13 -5.95
CA TYR A 42 1.30 -10.61 -4.59
C TYR A 42 0.99 -12.11 -4.51
N PRO A 43 1.85 -12.92 -3.86
CA PRO A 43 1.63 -14.37 -3.74
C PRO A 43 0.22 -14.75 -3.25
N CYS A 44 -0.29 -14.08 -2.22
CA CYS A 44 -1.61 -14.34 -1.63
C CYS A 44 -2.79 -14.02 -2.56
N TYR A 45 -2.60 -13.14 -3.54
CA TYR A 45 -3.66 -12.70 -4.45
C TYR A 45 -3.44 -13.15 -5.90
N ALA A 46 -2.40 -13.92 -6.18
CA ALA A 46 -2.08 -14.37 -7.53
C ALA A 46 -3.11 -15.36 -8.12
N LYS A 47 -3.87 -16.08 -7.28
CA LYS A 47 -4.83 -17.10 -7.70
C LYS A 47 -6.22 -16.87 -7.12
N GLY A 48 -7.24 -16.90 -7.97
CA GLY A 48 -8.65 -16.80 -7.57
C GLY A 48 -9.13 -15.37 -7.27
N TRP A 49 -8.23 -14.39 -7.26
CA TRP A 49 -8.56 -12.97 -7.11
C TRP A 49 -8.56 -12.26 -8.46
N ARG A 50 -9.52 -11.35 -8.64
CA ARG A 50 -9.61 -10.52 -9.85
C ARG A 50 -10.16 -9.14 -9.53
N PRO A 51 -9.72 -8.09 -10.24
CA PRO A 51 -10.38 -6.80 -10.22
C PRO A 51 -11.82 -6.92 -10.72
N VAL A 52 -12.74 -6.22 -10.07
CA VAL A 52 -14.10 -5.99 -10.57
C VAL A 52 -14.48 -4.54 -10.40
N GLN A 53 -15.05 -3.96 -11.45
CA GLN A 53 -15.63 -2.63 -11.36
C GLN A 53 -16.82 -2.67 -10.38
N PHE A 54 -16.72 -1.91 -9.31
CA PHE A 54 -17.72 -1.84 -8.25
C PHE A 54 -17.60 -0.52 -7.49
N GLN A 55 -18.61 0.34 -7.61
CA GLN A 55 -18.61 1.67 -6.99
C GLN A 55 -19.26 1.72 -5.60
N GLY A 56 -19.62 0.56 -5.04
CA GLY A 56 -20.08 0.46 -3.66
C GLY A 56 -18.92 0.24 -2.70
N SER A 57 -19.19 0.24 -1.40
CA SER A 57 -18.20 -0.15 -0.39
C SER A 57 -18.01 -1.68 -0.37
N VAL A 58 -16.91 -2.16 0.23
CA VAL A 58 -16.72 -3.60 0.52
C VAL A 58 -17.93 -4.18 1.28
N PHE A 59 -18.50 -3.40 2.21
CA PHE A 59 -19.74 -3.76 2.90
C PHE A 59 -20.90 -3.98 1.90
N ASN A 60 -21.13 -3.05 0.97
CA ASN A 60 -22.15 -3.26 -0.05
C ASN A 60 -21.88 -4.50 -0.90
N TYR A 61 -20.61 -4.82 -1.17
CA TYR A 61 -20.27 -6.03 -1.92
C TYR A 61 -20.67 -7.31 -1.17
N PHE A 62 -20.53 -7.35 0.15
CA PHE A 62 -20.91 -8.54 0.92
C PHE A 62 -22.42 -8.71 1.06
N HIS A 63 -23.19 -7.62 1.12
CA HIS A 63 -24.61 -7.70 1.51
C HIS A 63 -25.60 -7.46 0.38
N CYS A 64 -25.19 -6.84 -0.72
CA CYS A 64 -26.09 -6.66 -1.85
C CYS A 64 -26.29 -7.96 -2.62
N THR A 65 -27.49 -8.15 -3.15
CA THR A 65 -27.81 -9.18 -4.16
C THR A 65 -27.01 -8.96 -5.44
N GLU A 66 -26.99 -9.95 -6.34
CA GLU A 66 -26.28 -9.78 -7.61
C GLU A 66 -26.89 -8.65 -8.45
N GLU A 67 -28.22 -8.52 -8.44
CA GLU A 67 -28.99 -7.46 -9.09
C GLU A 67 -28.62 -6.09 -8.53
N GLU A 68 -28.59 -5.96 -7.20
CA GLU A 68 -28.19 -4.72 -6.53
C GLU A 68 -26.73 -4.37 -6.85
N ARG A 69 -25.82 -5.36 -6.88
CA ARG A 69 -24.42 -5.15 -7.24
C ARG A 69 -24.26 -4.62 -8.67
N LYS A 70 -25.11 -5.07 -9.62
CA LYS A 70 -25.11 -4.55 -11.00
C LYS A 70 -25.42 -3.05 -11.04
N SER A 71 -26.26 -2.54 -10.14
CA SER A 71 -26.56 -1.10 -10.06
C SER A 71 -25.35 -0.24 -9.68
N PHE A 72 -24.37 -0.79 -8.94
CA PHE A 72 -23.16 -0.06 -8.56
C PHE A 72 -22.17 0.10 -9.72
N LYS A 73 -22.32 -0.64 -10.83
CA LYS A 73 -21.47 -0.45 -12.02
C LYS A 73 -21.83 0.82 -12.80
N ALA A 74 -23.09 1.27 -12.70
CA ALA A 74 -23.66 2.32 -13.54
C ALA A 74 -23.63 3.74 -12.93
N LYS A 75 -23.07 3.94 -11.73
CA LYS A 75 -23.08 5.24 -11.03
C LYS A 75 -21.99 6.20 -11.54
N LYS A 76 -22.10 7.48 -11.13
CA LYS A 76 -21.26 8.63 -11.53
C LYS A 76 -19.75 8.44 -11.26
N TYR A 77 -19.37 7.53 -10.36
CA TYR A 77 -17.97 7.26 -10.01
C TYR A 77 -17.40 6.18 -10.93
N LEU A 78 -17.46 6.44 -12.24
CA LEU A 78 -17.04 5.53 -13.31
C LEU A 78 -15.62 5.01 -13.05
N GLY A 79 -15.52 3.76 -12.56
CA GLY A 79 -14.23 3.05 -12.48
C GLY A 79 -13.63 2.80 -11.09
N ALA A 80 -14.37 2.93 -9.98
CA ALA A 80 -13.90 2.29 -8.74
C ALA A 80 -13.94 0.76 -8.87
N HIS A 81 -12.92 0.10 -8.34
CA HIS A 81 -12.74 -1.34 -8.39
C HIS A 81 -12.59 -1.93 -6.98
N LEU A 82 -12.93 -3.21 -6.86
CA LEU A 82 -12.56 -4.07 -5.74
C LEU A 82 -11.74 -5.24 -6.26
N LEU A 83 -10.89 -5.81 -5.39
CA LEU A 83 -10.25 -7.09 -5.64
C LEU A 83 -11.10 -8.18 -4.98
N VAL A 84 -11.63 -9.12 -5.76
CA VAL A 84 -12.60 -10.11 -5.26
C VAL A 84 -12.14 -11.54 -5.49
N ASN A 85 -12.47 -12.40 -4.54
CA ASN A 85 -12.30 -13.84 -4.64
C ASN A 85 -13.66 -14.52 -4.59
N ASN A 86 -14.07 -15.10 -5.72
CA ASN A 86 -15.40 -15.71 -5.85
C ASN A 86 -15.55 -16.95 -4.95
N LYS A 87 -14.48 -17.71 -4.69
CA LYS A 87 -14.52 -18.96 -3.91
C LYS A 87 -14.72 -18.67 -2.42
N SER A 88 -13.96 -17.73 -1.88
CA SER A 88 -14.10 -17.32 -0.48
C SER A 88 -15.20 -16.28 -0.26
N LYS A 89 -15.78 -15.74 -1.33
CA LYS A 89 -16.75 -14.61 -1.32
C LYS A 89 -16.21 -13.37 -0.60
N ILE A 90 -14.88 -13.18 -0.60
CA ILE A 90 -14.23 -12.02 0.01
C ILE A 90 -13.93 -10.96 -1.06
N ALA A 91 -14.00 -9.70 -0.66
CA ALA A 91 -13.66 -8.52 -1.43
C ALA A 91 -12.73 -7.64 -0.62
N LEU A 92 -11.73 -7.06 -1.26
CA LEU A 92 -10.78 -6.13 -0.69
C LEU A 92 -10.86 -4.82 -1.45
N THR A 93 -10.68 -3.73 -0.72
CA THR A 93 -10.38 -2.41 -1.26
C THR A 93 -8.87 -2.18 -1.20
N ALA A 94 -8.45 -1.03 -1.68
CA ALA A 94 -7.08 -0.55 -1.60
C ALA A 94 -6.93 0.54 -0.57
N ASP A 95 -5.74 0.64 0.01
CA ASP A 95 -5.34 1.76 0.84
C ASP A 95 -3.88 2.12 0.56
N ILE A 96 -3.53 3.38 0.83
CA ILE A 96 -2.15 3.86 0.77
C ILE A 96 -1.45 3.45 2.05
N LEU A 97 -0.26 2.87 1.96
CA LEU A 97 0.48 2.44 3.14
C LEU A 97 0.94 3.64 3.97
N THR A 98 1.61 4.62 3.34
CA THR A 98 1.99 5.89 3.97
C THR A 98 1.41 7.08 3.21
N SER A 99 0.49 7.83 3.84
CA SER A 99 -0.18 8.99 3.26
C SER A 99 0.68 10.25 3.27
N ILE A 100 0.61 11.04 2.18
CA ILE A 100 1.36 12.30 2.06
C ILE A 100 0.60 13.51 2.62
N ARG A 101 -0.74 13.41 2.76
CA ARG A 101 -1.60 14.59 2.92
C ARG A 101 -1.28 15.37 4.18
N SER A 102 -1.16 14.68 5.31
CA SER A 102 -0.84 15.31 6.59
C SER A 102 0.59 15.87 6.62
N PRO A 103 1.65 15.08 6.30
CA PRO A 103 3.01 15.58 6.19
C PRO A 103 3.15 16.82 5.31
N LYS A 104 2.59 16.79 4.09
CA LYS A 104 2.63 17.91 3.14
C LYS A 104 2.00 19.16 3.74
N ASN A 105 0.82 19.05 4.36
CA ASN A 105 0.13 20.19 4.95
C ASN A 105 0.91 20.79 6.12
N ILE A 106 1.55 19.96 6.95
CA ILE A 106 2.37 20.43 8.06
C ILE A 106 3.61 21.14 7.52
N ILE A 107 4.33 20.56 6.55
CA ILE A 107 5.50 21.17 5.91
C ILE A 107 5.14 22.55 5.36
N LEU A 108 4.07 22.65 4.57
CA LEU A 108 3.65 23.92 3.95
C LEU A 108 3.22 25.00 4.95
N LYS A 109 2.74 24.62 6.13
CA LYS A 109 2.29 25.57 7.17
C LYS A 109 3.38 25.96 8.16
N SER A 110 4.36 25.09 8.39
CA SER A 110 5.32 25.24 9.49
C SER A 110 6.76 25.52 9.05
N CYS A 111 7.06 25.44 7.76
CA CYS A 111 8.38 25.80 7.24
C CYS A 111 8.43 27.28 6.84
N ASN A 112 9.53 27.95 7.14
CA ASN A 112 9.86 29.23 6.51
C ASN A 112 10.33 29.02 5.05
N GLY A 113 10.56 30.11 4.31
CA GLY A 113 10.91 30.04 2.89
C GLY A 113 12.18 29.24 2.59
N LYS A 114 13.22 29.35 3.43
CA LYS A 114 14.48 28.61 3.27
C LYS A 114 14.29 27.13 3.58
N GLU A 115 13.66 26.81 4.71
CA GLU A 115 13.36 25.43 5.10
C GLU A 115 12.52 24.69 4.05
N LEU A 116 11.54 25.37 3.48
CA LEU A 116 10.70 24.81 2.43
C LEU A 116 11.51 24.52 1.16
N GLN A 117 12.43 25.43 0.78
CA GLN A 117 13.32 25.25 -0.36
C GLN A 117 14.24 24.04 -0.16
N ASP A 118 14.81 23.88 1.04
CA ASP A 118 15.67 22.76 1.40
C ASP A 118 14.92 21.40 1.40
N LEU A 119 13.63 21.40 1.74
CA LEU A 119 12.77 20.19 1.73
C LEU A 119 12.17 19.88 0.36
N GLN A 120 12.13 20.84 -0.55
CA GLN A 120 11.39 20.72 -1.81
C GLN A 120 11.84 19.52 -2.68
N PRO A 121 13.15 19.23 -2.85
CA PRO A 121 13.59 18.07 -3.62
C PRO A 121 13.06 16.75 -3.05
N TYR A 122 13.10 16.61 -1.72
CA TYR A 122 12.64 15.40 -1.02
C TYR A 122 11.12 15.23 -1.11
N LEU A 123 10.36 16.33 -0.97
CA LEU A 123 8.91 16.29 -1.11
C LEU A 123 8.48 15.93 -2.54
N LYS A 124 9.17 16.47 -3.56
CA LYS A 124 8.94 16.12 -4.98
C LYS A 124 9.26 14.64 -5.24
N THR A 125 10.41 14.17 -4.74
CA THR A 125 10.84 12.77 -4.83
C THR A 125 9.82 11.82 -4.20
N PHE A 126 9.36 12.10 -2.98
CA PHE A 126 8.33 11.30 -2.32
C PHE A 126 7.00 11.31 -3.10
N THR A 127 6.58 12.49 -3.58
CA THR A 127 5.35 12.64 -4.39
C THR A 127 5.43 11.84 -5.70
N TYR A 128 6.62 11.74 -6.30
CA TYR A 128 6.84 11.00 -7.54
C TYR A 128 6.61 9.50 -7.38
N VAL A 129 7.03 8.92 -6.24
CA VAL A 129 6.85 7.49 -5.94
C VAL A 129 5.55 7.18 -5.20
N TYR A 130 4.82 8.21 -4.76
CA TYR A 130 3.66 8.08 -3.87
C TYR A 130 2.59 7.10 -4.36
N TYR A 131 2.34 7.07 -5.68
CA TYR A 131 1.39 6.14 -6.30
C TYR A 131 2.08 4.98 -7.01
N TRP A 132 3.17 4.45 -6.48
CA TRP A 132 3.75 3.20 -6.96
C TRP A 132 3.12 2.00 -6.26
N CYS A 133 3.17 0.82 -6.88
CA CYS A 133 2.58 -0.40 -6.32
C CYS A 133 3.12 -0.74 -4.92
N GLY A 134 4.35 -0.33 -4.59
CA GLY A 134 4.94 -0.48 -3.26
C GLY A 134 4.29 0.36 -2.17
N ASN A 135 3.54 1.41 -2.50
CA ASN A 135 2.76 2.18 -1.52
C ASN A 135 1.28 1.76 -1.47
N MET A 136 0.85 0.80 -2.30
CA MET A 136 -0.53 0.31 -2.33
C MET A 136 -0.63 -0.95 -1.46
N MET A 137 -1.70 -1.07 -0.67
CA MET A 137 -1.97 -2.26 0.15
C MET A 137 -3.45 -2.69 0.02
N PRO A 138 -3.73 -3.95 -0.34
CA PRO A 138 -5.09 -4.47 -0.30
C PRO A 138 -5.54 -4.65 1.14
N VAL A 139 -6.74 -4.20 1.46
CA VAL A 139 -7.29 -4.22 2.83
C VAL A 139 -8.79 -4.52 2.81
N ILE A 140 -9.29 -5.09 3.91
CA ILE A 140 -10.72 -5.37 4.08
C ILE A 140 -11.53 -4.07 4.27
N CYS A 141 -10.89 -3.00 4.74
CA CYS A 141 -11.45 -1.64 4.82
C CYS A 141 -10.33 -0.59 4.90
N ASN A 142 -10.61 0.62 4.41
CA ASN A 142 -9.65 1.74 4.48
C ASN A 142 -9.27 2.06 5.93
N TRP A 143 -8.03 2.49 6.12
CA TRP A 143 -7.53 2.90 7.42
C TRP A 143 -8.26 4.14 7.96
N ARG A 144 -8.66 4.09 9.23
CA ARG A 144 -9.30 5.21 9.93
C ARG A 144 -8.64 5.42 11.29
N GLY A 145 -7.65 6.30 11.33
CA GLY A 145 -6.85 6.57 12.54
C GLY A 145 -6.12 7.92 12.49
N LYS A 146 -5.56 8.35 13.63
CA LYS A 146 -4.80 9.62 13.74
C LYS A 146 -3.44 9.57 13.03
N SER A 147 -2.90 8.38 12.80
CA SER A 147 -1.61 8.16 12.14
C SER A 147 -1.81 7.24 10.94
N ASP A 148 -1.71 7.79 9.74
CA ASP A 148 -1.91 7.13 8.46
C ASP A 148 -0.55 6.86 7.79
N GLU A 149 0.35 6.27 8.58
CA GLU A 149 1.74 6.03 8.24
C GLU A 149 2.01 4.52 8.20
N GLY A 150 2.79 4.08 7.21
CA GLY A 150 2.98 2.66 6.91
C GLY A 150 3.42 1.85 8.12
N ILE A 151 4.46 2.31 8.83
CA ILE A 151 4.95 1.58 10.01
C ILE A 151 3.90 1.50 11.12
N HIS A 152 3.07 2.53 11.31
CA HIS A 152 1.97 2.49 12.28
C HIS A 152 0.89 1.48 11.89
N LYS A 153 0.60 1.33 10.59
CA LYS A 153 -0.30 0.30 10.07
C LYS A 153 0.28 -1.10 10.33
N ILE A 154 1.56 -1.31 10.04
CA ILE A 154 2.26 -2.59 10.29
C ILE A 154 2.26 -2.94 11.78
N MET A 155 2.62 -2.00 12.65
CA MET A 155 2.56 -2.20 14.11
C MET A 155 1.17 -2.59 14.59
N THR A 156 0.12 -2.04 13.99
CA THR A 156 -1.26 -2.41 14.34
C THR A 156 -1.62 -3.80 13.86
N LEU A 157 -1.26 -4.17 12.62
CA LEU A 157 -1.50 -5.50 12.07
C LEU A 157 -0.78 -6.60 12.86
N TYR A 158 0.40 -6.28 13.41
CA TYR A 158 1.23 -7.17 14.24
C TYR A 158 0.64 -7.45 15.63
N LYS A 159 -0.21 -6.56 16.17
CA LYS A 159 -0.79 -6.74 17.51
C LYS A 159 -1.52 -8.07 17.65
N ASP A 160 -1.59 -8.54 18.90
CA ASP A 160 -2.41 -9.68 19.27
C ASP A 160 -3.88 -9.47 18.90
N ILE A 161 -4.57 -10.58 18.63
CA ILE A 161 -6.01 -10.56 18.46
C ILE A 161 -6.62 -10.17 19.81
N ILE A 162 -7.46 -9.14 19.78
CA ILE A 162 -8.43 -8.91 20.84
C ILE A 162 -9.60 -9.84 20.55
N ASP A 163 -9.91 -10.76 21.46
CA ASP A 163 -11.08 -11.63 21.32
C ASP A 163 -12.34 -10.78 21.18
N ASN A 164 -12.88 -10.75 19.96
CA ASN A 164 -14.02 -9.95 19.57
C ASN A 164 -14.65 -10.50 18.29
N ASP A 165 -15.90 -10.12 18.04
CA ASP A 165 -16.67 -10.58 16.89
C ASP A 165 -16.69 -9.57 15.72
N TYR A 166 -15.94 -8.47 15.77
CA TYR A 166 -16.04 -7.41 14.76
C TYR A 166 -15.71 -7.89 13.34
N TYR A 167 -14.70 -8.75 13.18
CA TYR A 167 -14.41 -9.32 11.86
C TYR A 167 -15.58 -10.15 11.34
N LYS A 168 -16.14 -11.02 12.18
CA LYS A 168 -17.30 -11.83 11.82
C LYS A 168 -18.51 -10.96 11.50
N LYS A 169 -18.87 -10.02 12.38
CA LYS A 169 -19.94 -9.03 12.16
C LYS A 169 -19.78 -8.23 10.89
N MET A 170 -18.55 -7.92 10.48
CA MET A 170 -18.29 -7.23 9.22
C MET A 170 -18.53 -8.13 8.00
N ILE A 171 -18.11 -9.39 8.06
CA ILE A 171 -18.37 -10.38 6.99
C ILE A 171 -19.86 -10.72 6.91
N ASP A 172 -20.55 -10.76 8.05
CA ASP A 172 -21.98 -11.05 8.18
C ASP A 172 -22.87 -9.83 7.88
N GLY A 173 -22.30 -8.62 7.90
CA GLY A 173 -22.98 -7.37 7.52
C GLY A 173 -23.73 -6.65 8.61
N GLU A 174 -23.45 -7.01 9.85
CA GLU A 174 -23.98 -6.31 11.01
C GLU A 174 -23.30 -4.94 11.18
N ILE A 175 -22.05 -4.79 10.70
CA ILE A 175 -21.28 -3.56 10.85
C ILE A 175 -20.47 -3.24 9.59
N THR A 176 -20.11 -1.97 9.45
CA THR A 176 -19.16 -1.52 8.42
C THR A 176 -17.76 -1.43 9.01
N GLY A 177 -16.71 -1.66 8.21
CA GLY A 177 -15.33 -1.44 8.66
C GLY A 177 -15.06 0.02 9.06
N GLN A 178 -15.88 0.97 8.60
CA GLN A 178 -15.74 2.39 8.96
C GLN A 178 -16.12 2.67 10.42
N THR A 179 -16.97 1.86 11.05
CA THR A 179 -17.42 2.08 12.45
C THR A 179 -16.53 1.40 13.49
N VAL A 180 -15.51 0.65 13.05
CA VAL A 180 -14.63 -0.14 13.92
C VAL A 180 -13.23 0.44 13.92
N LYS A 181 -12.60 0.49 15.10
CA LYS A 181 -11.19 0.88 15.20
C LYS A 181 -10.30 -0.15 14.48
N PRO A 182 -9.30 0.25 13.69
CA PRO A 182 -8.41 -0.67 12.98
C PRO A 182 -7.81 -1.76 13.87
N THR A 183 -7.43 -1.42 15.12
CA THR A 183 -6.86 -2.35 16.11
C THR A 183 -7.79 -3.49 16.52
N LYS A 184 -9.10 -3.36 16.31
CA LYS A 184 -10.08 -4.41 16.65
C LYS A 184 -10.41 -5.32 15.47
N LEU A 185 -10.13 -4.88 14.25
CA LEU A 185 -10.57 -5.54 13.02
C LEU A 185 -9.39 -6.15 12.24
N LEU A 186 -8.36 -5.34 11.97
CA LEU A 186 -7.28 -5.71 11.07
C LEU A 186 -6.38 -6.84 11.59
N PRO A 187 -6.03 -6.93 12.89
CA PRO A 187 -5.28 -8.08 13.41
C PRO A 187 -6.03 -9.40 13.23
N THR A 188 -7.34 -9.40 13.51
CA THR A 188 -8.21 -10.57 13.33
C THR A 188 -8.33 -10.95 11.86
N TRP A 189 -8.57 -9.98 10.97
CA TRP A 189 -8.58 -10.20 9.52
C TRP A 189 -7.27 -10.84 9.04
N ARG A 190 -6.12 -10.27 9.41
CA ARG A 190 -4.80 -10.79 9.06
C ARG A 190 -4.61 -12.23 9.55
N LYS A 191 -4.83 -12.50 10.84
CA LYS A 191 -4.66 -13.86 11.37
C LYS A 191 -5.61 -14.88 10.76
N LYS A 192 -6.85 -14.50 10.43
CA LYS A 192 -7.81 -15.42 9.77
C LYS A 192 -7.43 -15.80 8.34
N ASN A 193 -6.63 -14.98 7.65
CA ASN A 193 -6.28 -15.18 6.25
C ASN A 193 -4.85 -15.75 6.06
N TRP A 194 -3.91 -15.48 6.97
CA TRP A 194 -2.52 -15.96 6.88
C TRP A 194 -2.08 -16.91 8.00
N ASN A 195 -2.85 -17.01 9.08
CA ASN A 195 -2.51 -17.69 10.35
C ASN A 195 -1.25 -17.13 11.04
N GLU A 196 -0.11 -17.21 10.37
CA GLU A 196 1.21 -16.77 10.84
C GLU A 196 1.58 -15.38 10.31
N TRP A 197 2.36 -14.65 11.11
CA TRP A 197 2.75 -13.28 10.79
C TRP A 197 3.77 -13.22 9.67
N GLU A 198 4.72 -14.15 9.66
CA GLU A 198 5.79 -14.30 8.68
C GLU A 198 5.21 -14.56 7.28
N THR A 199 4.17 -15.39 7.21
CA THR A 199 3.42 -15.63 5.96
C THR A 199 2.74 -14.35 5.48
N PHE A 200 2.12 -13.57 6.38
CA PHE A 200 1.54 -12.28 6.00
C PHE A 200 2.59 -11.31 5.47
N VAL A 201 3.75 -11.22 6.12
CA VAL A 201 4.86 -10.34 5.73
C VAL A 201 5.39 -10.72 4.35
N SER A 202 5.75 -11.99 4.15
CA SER A 202 6.34 -12.49 2.90
C SER A 202 5.35 -12.39 1.74
N GLU A 203 4.11 -12.84 1.92
CA GLU A 203 3.10 -12.82 0.85
C GLU A 203 2.57 -11.42 0.51
N ASN A 204 2.88 -10.39 1.32
CA ASN A 204 2.54 -8.99 1.04
C ASN A 204 3.78 -8.10 0.77
N PHE A 205 4.97 -8.70 0.66
CA PHE A 205 6.24 -7.99 0.45
C PHE A 205 6.49 -6.88 1.48
N LEU A 206 6.33 -7.20 2.77
CA LEU A 206 6.46 -6.23 3.87
C LEU A 206 7.78 -6.34 4.63
N PHE A 207 8.76 -7.08 4.10
CA PHE A 207 10.03 -7.34 4.78
C PHE A 207 10.76 -6.05 5.18
N ASP A 208 10.66 -4.97 4.40
CA ASP A 208 11.32 -3.69 4.72
C ASP A 208 10.73 -2.99 5.97
N TYR A 209 9.57 -3.41 6.45
CA TYR A 209 8.91 -2.90 7.65
C TYR A 209 9.18 -3.74 8.91
N VAL A 210 9.89 -4.86 8.79
CA VAL A 210 10.19 -5.75 9.91
C VAL A 210 11.70 -5.98 10.07
N ASP A 211 12.12 -6.39 11.25
CA ASP A 211 13.48 -6.80 11.53
C ASP A 211 13.70 -8.29 11.17
N LYS A 212 14.92 -8.79 11.39
CA LYS A 212 15.28 -10.21 11.12
C LYS A 212 14.50 -11.22 11.97
N SER A 213 13.86 -10.77 13.05
CA SER A 213 12.95 -11.57 13.88
C SER A 213 11.49 -11.37 13.51
N TYR A 214 11.23 -10.78 12.33
CA TYR A 214 9.92 -10.39 11.83
C TYR A 214 9.17 -9.39 12.72
N LYS A 215 9.80 -8.71 13.68
CA LYS A 215 9.10 -7.70 14.47
C LYS A 215 9.02 -6.38 13.72
N PRO A 216 7.94 -5.59 13.84
CA PRO A 216 7.87 -4.26 13.24
C PRO A 216 9.06 -3.40 13.65
N ARG A 217 9.71 -2.78 12.66
CA ARG A 217 10.88 -1.94 12.87
C ARG A 217 10.56 -0.70 13.70
N THR A 218 11.36 -0.45 14.72
CA THR A 218 11.23 0.74 15.58
C THR A 218 12.09 1.90 15.11
N ASP A 219 13.01 1.67 14.18
CA ASP A 219 13.90 2.69 13.61
C ASP A 219 13.26 3.48 12.45
N ILE A 220 12.10 3.05 11.93
CA ILE A 220 11.34 3.82 10.93
C ILE A 220 10.59 4.94 11.67
N PRO A 221 10.92 6.23 11.42
CA PRO A 221 10.34 7.34 12.16
C PRO A 221 8.86 7.56 11.80
N LEU A 222 8.07 7.93 12.80
CA LEU A 222 6.78 8.58 12.58
C LEU A 222 7.00 10.06 12.24
N PHE A 223 6.11 10.65 11.44
CA PHE A 223 6.26 12.03 11.00
C PHE A 223 6.14 13.01 12.16
N CYS A 224 7.15 13.86 12.33
CA CYS A 224 7.11 15.04 13.19
C CYS A 224 7.83 16.23 12.54
N ILE A 225 7.79 17.40 13.18
CA ILE A 225 8.36 18.64 12.63
C ILE A 225 9.90 18.54 12.54
N GLU A 226 10.50 17.85 13.49
CA GLU A 226 11.95 17.76 13.68
C GLU A 226 12.60 16.79 12.69
N ASN A 227 11.85 15.81 12.16
CA ASN A 227 12.39 14.75 11.31
C ASN A 227 11.88 14.77 9.85
N ARG A 228 11.26 15.86 9.39
CA ARG A 228 10.61 15.97 8.05
C ARG A 228 11.46 15.40 6.90
N LYS A 229 12.75 15.76 6.85
CA LYS A 229 13.68 15.32 5.81
C LYS A 229 13.95 13.82 5.89
N GLU A 230 14.29 13.34 7.09
CA GLU A 230 14.55 11.92 7.33
C GLU A 230 13.32 11.08 7.01
N TRP A 231 12.14 11.50 7.46
CA TRP A 231 10.88 10.83 7.17
C TRP A 231 10.61 10.72 5.67
N LEU A 232 10.82 11.80 4.90
CA LEU A 232 10.65 11.80 3.44
C LEU A 232 11.64 10.83 2.77
N ILE A 233 12.90 10.84 3.17
CA ILE A 233 13.94 9.94 2.63
C ILE A 233 13.58 8.48 2.94
N THR A 234 13.29 8.17 4.20
CA THR A 234 13.00 6.81 4.65
C THR A 234 11.75 6.25 3.98
N ASN A 235 10.64 7.00 3.95
CA ASN A 235 9.42 6.49 3.31
C ASN A 235 9.53 6.42 1.78
N THR A 236 10.30 7.31 1.13
CA THR A 236 10.63 7.16 -0.30
C THR A 236 11.37 5.84 -0.54
N LYS A 237 12.39 5.57 0.28
CA LYS A 237 13.16 4.32 0.20
C LYS A 237 12.28 3.09 0.39
N LEU A 238 11.42 3.08 1.41
CA LEU A 238 10.49 1.96 1.66
C LEU A 238 9.57 1.68 0.47
N ILE A 239 9.02 2.73 -0.16
CA ILE A 239 8.15 2.57 -1.33
C ILE A 239 8.94 1.98 -2.52
N ILE A 240 10.16 2.45 -2.76
CA ILE A 240 11.01 1.95 -3.85
C ILE A 240 11.41 0.49 -3.60
N GLN A 241 11.90 0.16 -2.40
CA GLN A 241 12.28 -1.20 -2.02
C GLN A 241 11.10 -2.16 -2.18
N ARG A 242 9.93 -1.80 -1.64
CA ARG A 242 8.73 -2.64 -1.76
C ARG A 242 8.24 -2.78 -3.20
N SER A 243 8.31 -1.71 -4.00
CA SER A 243 7.97 -1.78 -5.44
C SER A 243 8.91 -2.72 -6.20
N TYR A 244 10.21 -2.69 -5.85
CA TYR A 244 11.23 -3.61 -6.37
C TYR A 244 10.90 -5.06 -6.03
N ARG A 245 10.63 -5.35 -4.75
CA ARG A 245 10.21 -6.69 -4.29
C ARG A 245 9.00 -7.22 -5.03
N ILE A 246 7.98 -6.38 -5.24
CA ILE A 246 6.76 -6.78 -5.96
C ILE A 246 7.06 -7.10 -7.42
N LYS A 247 7.87 -6.29 -8.11
CA LYS A 247 8.21 -6.52 -9.52
C LYS A 247 9.07 -7.79 -9.68
N GLU A 248 10.11 -7.93 -8.88
CA GLU A 248 11.08 -9.02 -8.96
C GLU A 248 10.66 -10.27 -8.17
N LYS A 249 9.49 -10.22 -7.52
CA LYS A 249 8.92 -11.29 -6.68
C LYS A 249 9.87 -11.76 -5.57
N LYS A 250 10.46 -10.82 -4.84
CA LYS A 250 11.43 -11.06 -3.74
C LYS A 250 10.81 -10.83 -2.34
N PRO A 251 10.26 -11.87 -1.69
CA PRO A 251 9.58 -11.73 -0.40
C PRO A 251 10.52 -11.55 0.80
N ASP A 252 11.78 -11.97 0.70
CA ASP A 252 12.72 -12.11 1.83
C ASP A 252 13.98 -11.23 1.69
N GLU A 253 15.10 -11.54 2.35
CA GLU A 253 16.32 -10.72 2.29
C GLU A 253 16.77 -10.41 0.84
N LEU A 254 17.22 -9.17 0.63
CA LEU A 254 17.72 -8.70 -0.66
C LEU A 254 19.21 -9.01 -0.78
N THR A 255 19.66 -9.35 -1.98
CA THR A 255 21.08 -9.58 -2.29
C THR A 255 21.82 -8.26 -2.49
N GLU A 256 23.16 -8.29 -2.54
CA GLU A 256 23.95 -7.09 -2.87
C GLU A 256 23.58 -6.50 -4.24
N GLU A 257 23.33 -7.34 -5.25
CA GLU A 257 22.87 -6.91 -6.58
C GLU A 257 21.51 -6.20 -6.53
N ASP A 258 20.60 -6.67 -5.66
CA ASP A 258 19.32 -6.00 -5.43
C ASP A 258 19.49 -4.61 -4.83
N GLU A 259 20.39 -4.50 -3.85
CA GLU A 259 20.70 -3.23 -3.21
C GLU A 259 21.31 -2.23 -4.19
N GLU A 260 22.19 -2.69 -5.10
CA GLU A 260 22.73 -1.89 -6.19
C GLU A 260 21.63 -1.39 -7.14
N CYS A 261 20.70 -2.27 -7.54
CA CYS A 261 19.56 -1.89 -8.38
C CYS A 261 18.66 -0.85 -7.68
N ILE A 262 18.33 -1.08 -6.41
CA ILE A 262 17.51 -0.16 -5.61
C ILE A 262 18.20 1.19 -5.46
N LYS A 263 19.52 1.20 -5.23
CA LYS A 263 20.31 2.43 -5.18
C LYS A 263 20.27 3.17 -6.51
N ALA A 264 20.41 2.47 -7.64
CA ALA A 264 20.30 3.06 -8.96
C ALA A 264 18.91 3.69 -9.21
N ILE A 265 17.82 3.03 -8.78
CA ILE A 265 16.46 3.60 -8.83
C ILE A 265 16.37 4.86 -7.96
N MET A 266 16.86 4.81 -6.72
CA MET A 266 16.85 5.95 -5.80
C MET A 266 17.61 7.15 -6.37
N ASP A 267 18.79 6.92 -6.95
CA ASP A 267 19.61 7.95 -7.58
C ASP A 267 18.92 8.56 -8.80
N PHE A 268 18.34 7.70 -9.65
CA PHE A 268 17.55 8.15 -10.80
C PHE A 268 16.38 9.03 -10.37
N VAL A 269 15.53 8.55 -9.45
CA VAL A 269 14.35 9.30 -8.98
C VAL A 269 14.76 10.62 -8.33
N SER A 270 15.82 10.62 -7.51
CA SER A 270 16.32 11.83 -6.86
C SER A 270 16.86 12.84 -7.86
N SER A 271 17.56 12.39 -8.91
CA SER A 271 18.14 13.27 -9.93
C SER A 271 17.11 14.08 -10.72
N GLN A 272 15.85 13.63 -10.75
CA GLN A 272 14.76 14.34 -11.44
C GLN A 272 14.38 15.67 -10.74
N PHE A 273 14.81 15.86 -9.49
CA PHE A 273 14.35 16.97 -8.64
C PHE A 273 15.48 17.69 -7.89
N ARG A 274 16.74 17.39 -8.23
CA ARG A 274 17.92 18.10 -7.72
C ARG A 274 18.13 19.42 -8.45
#